data_AF-A0A979G3K4-F1
#
_entry.id   AF-A0A979G3K4-F1
#
_cell.length_a   1.000
_cell.length_b   1.000
_cell.length_c   1.000
_cell.angle_alpha   90.00
_cell.angle_beta   90.00
_cell.angle_gamma   90.00
#
_symmetry.space_group_name_H-M   'P 1'
#
loop_
_entity.id
_entity.type
_entity.pdbx_description
1 polymer ?
#
loop_
_entity_poly.entity_id
_entity_poly.type
_entity_poly.pdbx_seq_one_letter_code
_entity_poly.pdbx_strand_id
1 'polypeptide(L)'
;MKNVMLLILVALITSICISAKENTNDKTSASDYVPDEETAKKIAEAIWLPIYGERIYDEKPYVVSLVGDSVWAVDGSLPKKKRGGVAYIEIQKNDCKILKVIHSK
;
A
#
# COMPACT_ATOMS: atom_id res chain seq x y z
N MET A 1 7.05 -47.07 -34.85
CA MET A 1 6.44 -46.73 -33.55
C MET A 1 7.39 -45.96 -32.64
N LYS A 2 8.65 -46.41 -32.42
CA LYS A 2 9.66 -45.68 -31.62
C LYS A 2 9.91 -44.24 -32.10
N ASN A 3 10.02 -44.01 -33.41
CA ASN A 3 10.28 -42.67 -33.96
C ASN A 3 9.08 -41.72 -33.83
N VAL A 4 7.85 -42.27 -33.86
CA VAL A 4 6.62 -41.50 -33.65
C VAL A 4 6.48 -41.13 -32.17
N MET A 5 6.84 -42.04 -31.27
CA MET A 5 6.87 -41.80 -29.82
C MET A 5 7.96 -40.77 -29.43
N LEU A 6 9.11 -40.76 -30.12
CA LEU A 6 10.17 -39.77 -29.92
C LEU A 6 9.73 -38.34 -30.31
N LEU A 7 8.98 -38.20 -31.40
CA LEU A 7 8.47 -36.90 -31.86
C LEU A 7 7.41 -36.30 -30.91
N ILE A 8 6.57 -37.14 -30.31
CA ILE A 8 5.55 -36.71 -29.33
C ILE A 8 6.20 -36.21 -28.03
N LEU A 9 7.29 -36.86 -27.59
CA LEU A 9 8.03 -36.45 -26.39
C LEU A 9 8.71 -35.08 -26.57
N VAL A 10 9.28 -34.82 -27.76
CA VAL A 10 9.89 -33.52 -28.08
C VAL A 10 8.84 -32.40 -28.12
N ALA A 11 7.65 -32.66 -28.69
CA ALA A 11 6.56 -31.69 -28.75
C ALA A 11 6.03 -31.28 -27.36
N LEU A 12 5.96 -32.23 -26.42
CA LEU A 12 5.57 -31.97 -25.02
C LEU A 12 6.57 -31.09 -24.28
N ILE A 13 7.88 -31.31 -24.51
CA ILE A 13 8.95 -30.50 -23.90
C ILE A 13 8.94 -29.07 -24.46
N THR A 14 8.70 -28.91 -25.77
CA THR A 14 8.63 -27.57 -26.38
C THR A 14 7.45 -26.75 -25.90
N SER A 15 6.33 -27.39 -25.53
CA SER A 15 5.15 -26.69 -25.00
C SER A 15 5.40 -26.10 -23.61
N ILE A 16 6.24 -26.75 -22.80
CA ILE A 16 6.62 -26.29 -21.45
C ILE A 16 7.52 -25.04 -21.53
N CYS A 17 8.39 -24.94 -22.55
CA CYS A 17 9.33 -23.83 -22.69
C CYS A 17 8.68 -22.50 -23.11
N ILE A 18 7.48 -22.53 -23.70
CA ILE A 18 6.82 -21.30 -24.20
C ILE A 18 6.19 -20.47 -23.07
N SER A 19 6.01 -21.05 -21.88
CA SER A 19 5.41 -20.35 -20.74
C SER A 19 6.39 -19.41 -19.99
N ALA A 20 7.67 -19.39 -20.35
CA ALA A 20 8.68 -18.56 -19.68
C ALA A 20 8.98 -17.24 -20.40
N LYS A 21 8.11 -16.78 -21.31
CA LYS A 21 8.25 -15.44 -21.89
C LYS A 21 7.50 -14.43 -21.02
N GLU A 22 8.18 -13.96 -19.98
CA GLU A 22 7.74 -12.79 -19.23
C GLU A 22 7.52 -11.63 -20.21
N ASN A 23 6.30 -11.13 -20.20
CA ASN A 23 5.86 -10.04 -21.03
C ASN A 23 6.42 -8.75 -20.41
N THR A 24 7.67 -8.40 -20.73
CA THR A 24 8.27 -7.11 -20.35
C THR A 24 7.64 -5.99 -21.19
N ASN A 25 6.34 -5.76 -21.00
CA ASN A 25 5.79 -4.43 -21.17
C ASN A 25 6.28 -3.62 -19.97
N ASP A 26 7.48 -3.06 -20.13
CA ASP A 26 8.00 -1.96 -19.31
C ASP A 26 7.11 -0.72 -19.54
N LYS A 27 5.87 -0.82 -19.04
CA LYS A 27 5.19 0.35 -18.50
C LYS A 27 5.90 0.55 -17.18
N THR A 28 6.55 1.69 -17.00
CA THR A 28 6.70 2.32 -15.68
C THR A 28 5.29 2.53 -15.12
N SER A 29 4.63 1.46 -14.68
CA SER A 29 3.48 1.51 -13.80
C SER A 29 4.05 2.11 -12.53
N ALA A 30 3.81 3.40 -12.32
CA ALA A 30 4.23 4.10 -11.11
C ALA A 30 3.82 3.22 -9.93
N SER A 31 4.81 2.63 -9.26
CA SER A 31 4.56 1.79 -8.11
C SER A 31 4.07 2.68 -6.99
N ASP A 32 2.91 2.36 -6.42
CA ASP A 32 2.43 3.07 -5.24
C ASP A 32 3.37 2.80 -4.06
N TYR A 33 4.11 3.80 -3.60
CA TYR A 33 4.98 3.68 -2.42
C TYR A 33 4.20 3.50 -1.11
N VAL A 34 2.93 3.88 -1.10
CA VAL A 34 1.99 3.59 -0.01
C VAL A 34 0.88 2.70 -0.56
N PRO A 35 1.15 1.40 -0.81
CA PRO A 35 0.25 0.55 -1.58
C PRO A 35 -1.06 0.22 -0.85
N ASP A 36 -1.06 0.29 0.48
CA ASP A 36 -2.17 -0.15 1.32
C ASP A 36 -2.36 0.71 2.58
N GLU A 37 -3.47 0.44 3.25
CA GLU A 37 -3.90 1.09 4.49
C GLU A 37 -2.86 0.97 5.62
N GLU A 38 -2.25 -0.21 5.75
CA GLU A 38 -1.31 -0.51 6.83
C GLU A 38 -0.01 0.28 6.68
N THR A 39 0.45 0.44 5.43
CA THR A 39 1.59 1.28 5.11
C THR A 39 1.28 2.74 5.44
N ALA A 40 0.08 3.24 5.10
CA ALA A 40 -0.35 4.59 5.45
C ALA A 40 -0.38 4.81 6.97
N LYS A 41 -0.88 3.86 7.76
CA LYS A 41 -0.87 3.92 9.24
C LYS A 41 0.55 4.03 9.80
N LYS A 42 1.48 3.22 9.32
CA LYS A 42 2.88 3.23 9.77
C LYS A 42 3.57 4.55 9.45
N ILE A 43 3.33 5.11 8.27
CA ILE A 43 3.85 6.43 7.89
C ILE A 43 3.23 7.51 8.78
N ALA A 44 1.92 7.49 9.00
CA ALA A 44 1.24 8.42 9.90
C ALA A 44 1.84 8.39 11.31
N GLU A 45 2.03 7.20 11.88
CA GLU A 45 2.64 7.02 13.20
C GLU A 45 4.08 7.56 13.25
N ALA A 46 4.89 7.26 12.23
CA ALA A 46 6.27 7.73 12.13
C ALA A 46 6.39 9.26 12.01
N ILE A 47 5.41 9.92 11.37
CA ILE A 47 5.37 11.38 11.25
C ILE A 47 4.77 12.03 12.50
N TRP A 48 3.71 11.45 13.09
CA TRP A 48 3.04 12.03 14.24
C TRP A 48 3.84 11.89 15.54
N LEU A 49 4.53 10.78 15.75
CA LEU A 49 5.30 10.54 16.98
C LEU A 49 6.28 11.68 17.32
N PRO A 50 7.14 12.16 16.40
CA PRO A 50 8.03 13.28 16.70
C PRO A 50 7.31 14.64 16.85
N ILE A 51 6.10 14.81 16.32
CA ILE A 51 5.34 16.08 16.38
C ILE A 51 4.49 16.17 17.66
N TYR A 52 3.81 15.07 18.01
CA TYR A 52 2.79 15.04 19.04
C TYR A 52 3.18 14.19 20.26
N GLY A 53 4.25 13.38 20.16
CA GLY A 53 4.68 12.45 21.21
C GLY A 53 3.81 11.21 21.32
N GLU A 54 4.08 10.40 22.33
CA GLU A 54 3.43 9.08 22.53
C GLU A 54 1.90 9.14 22.72
N ARG A 55 1.32 10.32 22.97
CA ARG A 55 -0.14 10.49 23.10
C ARG A 55 -0.92 10.04 21.86
N ILE A 56 -0.27 9.98 20.69
CA ILE A 56 -0.87 9.46 19.45
C ILE A 56 -1.28 7.99 19.59
N TYR A 57 -0.71 7.24 20.53
CA TYR A 57 -1.10 5.86 20.79
C TYR A 57 -2.44 5.75 21.52
N ASP A 58 -2.84 6.79 22.27
CA ASP A 58 -4.17 6.87 22.91
C ASP A 58 -5.29 7.12 21.88
N GLU A 59 -4.91 7.53 20.67
CA GLU A 59 -5.82 7.80 19.56
C GLU A 59 -6.01 6.57 18.65
N LYS A 60 -5.55 5.39 19.07
CA LYS A 60 -5.83 4.13 18.36
C LYS A 60 -7.28 3.67 18.60
N PRO A 61 -7.91 2.93 17.65
CA PRO A 61 -7.37 2.55 16.34
C PRO A 61 -7.38 3.73 15.35
N TYR A 62 -6.37 3.79 14.49
CA TYR A 62 -6.36 4.77 13.39
C TYR A 62 -7.36 4.36 12.31
N VAL A 63 -8.16 5.32 11.87
CA VAL A 63 -9.13 5.16 10.79
C VAL A 63 -8.48 5.66 9.51
N VAL A 64 -8.58 4.89 8.43
CA VAL A 64 -7.98 5.25 7.15
C VAL A 64 -9.04 5.22 6.07
N SER A 65 -8.92 6.17 5.14
CA SER A 65 -9.73 6.19 3.92
C SER A 65 -8.86 6.55 2.72
N LEU A 66 -9.23 5.98 1.56
CA LEU A 66 -8.62 6.34 0.28
C LEU A 66 -9.48 7.41 -0.40
N VAL A 67 -8.92 8.61 -0.56
CA VAL A 67 -9.58 9.75 -1.18
C VAL A 67 -9.15 9.84 -2.64
N GLY A 68 -10.12 9.78 -3.54
CA GLY A 68 -9.90 9.94 -4.99
C GLY A 68 -8.84 8.98 -5.56
N ASP A 69 -8.78 7.76 -5.03
CA ASP A 69 -7.87 6.66 -5.43
C ASP A 69 -6.36 6.97 -5.37
N SER A 70 -5.97 8.10 -4.76
CA SER A 70 -4.60 8.64 -4.86
C SER A 70 -4.06 9.24 -3.57
N VAL A 71 -4.90 9.46 -2.56
CA VAL A 71 -4.50 10.05 -1.27
C VAL A 71 -5.02 9.20 -0.13
N TRP A 72 -4.13 8.76 0.76
CA TRP A 72 -4.51 8.18 2.04
C TRP A 72 -4.77 9.29 3.04
N ALA A 73 -5.97 9.32 3.62
CA ALA A 73 -6.30 10.12 4.78
C ALA A 73 -6.31 9.21 6.01
N VAL A 74 -5.55 9.56 7.04
CA VAL A 74 -5.45 8.81 8.30
C VAL A 74 -5.85 9.72 9.46
N ASP A 75 -6.82 9.25 10.24
CA ASP A 75 -7.37 9.91 11.43
C ASP A 75 -7.03 9.10 12.69
N GLY A 76 -6.69 9.80 13.77
CA GLY A 76 -6.83 9.25 15.12
C GLY A 76 -8.30 9.05 15.51
N SER A 77 -8.52 8.31 16.59
CA SER A 77 -9.83 8.02 17.17
C SER A 77 -9.93 8.58 18.58
N LEU A 78 -11.11 9.11 18.93
CA LEU A 78 -11.42 9.51 20.31
C LEU A 78 -12.29 8.46 21.01
N PRO A 79 -11.92 8.01 22.23
CA PRO A 79 -12.81 7.20 23.05
C PRO A 79 -14.15 7.89 23.28
N LYS A 80 -15.23 7.09 23.28
CA LYS A 80 -16.58 7.58 23.58
C LYS A 80 -16.56 8.37 24.89
N LYS A 81 -17.16 9.57 24.88
CA LYS A 81 -17.26 10.52 26.01
C LYS A 81 -15.98 11.33 26.33
N LYS A 82 -14.91 11.25 25.52
CA LYS A 82 -13.82 12.23 25.58
C LYS A 82 -14.10 13.42 24.65
N ARG A 83 -13.62 14.60 25.04
CA ARG A 83 -13.64 15.82 24.23
C ARG A 83 -12.20 16.20 23.86
N GLY A 84 -12.03 16.72 22.67
CA GLY A 84 -10.75 17.13 22.10
C GLY A 84 -10.68 16.77 20.62
N GLY A 85 -9.52 16.97 20.02
CA GLY A 85 -9.22 16.49 18.68
C GLY A 85 -8.26 15.31 18.64
N VAL A 86 -7.93 14.91 17.42
CA VAL A 86 -7.07 13.79 17.05
C VAL A 86 -6.09 14.24 15.97
N ALA A 87 -4.99 13.52 15.85
CA ALA A 87 -4.06 13.67 14.74
C ALA A 87 -4.73 13.29 13.41
N TYR A 88 -4.38 14.03 12.35
CA TYR A 88 -4.84 13.80 10.99
C TYR A 88 -3.70 14.03 10.00
N ILE A 89 -3.60 13.17 8.98
CA ILE A 89 -2.59 13.29 7.92
C ILE A 89 -3.17 12.86 6.56
N GLU A 90 -2.74 13.56 5.51
CA GLU A 90 -2.97 13.17 4.11
C GLU A 90 -1.64 12.82 3.45
N ILE A 91 -1.56 11.64 2.84
CA ILE A 91 -0.35 11.08 2.24
C ILE A 91 -0.66 10.72 0.79
N GLN A 92 0.12 11.24 -0.15
CA GLN A 92 0.00 10.87 -1.55
C GLN A 92 0.46 9.41 -1.75
N LYS A 93 -0.40 8.60 -2.39
CA LYS A 93 -0.24 7.15 -2.51
C LYS A 93 0.97 6.73 -3.35
N ASN A 94 1.24 7.48 -4.42
CA ASN A 94 2.23 7.11 -5.43
C ASN A 94 3.68 7.37 -4.97
N ASP A 95 3.95 8.51 -4.34
CA ASP A 95 5.31 8.97 -4.02
C ASP A 95 5.52 9.28 -2.53
N CYS A 96 4.54 8.97 -1.66
CA CYS A 96 4.56 9.22 -0.23
C CYS A 96 4.66 10.71 0.16
N LYS A 97 4.35 11.64 -0.74
CA LYS A 97 4.34 13.07 -0.40
C LYS A 97 3.33 13.36 0.70
N ILE A 98 3.79 13.99 1.78
CA ILE A 98 2.92 14.46 2.85
C ILE A 98 2.19 15.71 2.38
N LEU A 99 0.87 15.63 2.23
CA LEU A 99 0.03 16.72 1.72
C LEU A 99 -0.49 17.60 2.85
N LYS A 100 -0.74 17.01 4.03
CA LYS A 100 -1.32 17.71 5.17
C LYS A 100 -1.00 17.00 6.46
N VAL A 101 -0.67 17.75 7.52
CA VAL A 101 -0.59 17.24 8.90
C VAL A 101 -1.26 18.28 9.80
N ILE A 102 -2.29 17.87 10.52
CA ILE A 102 -2.97 18.72 11.50
C ILE A 102 -3.35 17.90 12.73
N HIS A 103 -3.76 18.60 13.78
CA HIS A 103 -4.46 18.02 14.91
C HIS A 103 -5.79 18.73 15.04
N SER A 104 -6.90 18.00 15.05
CA SER A 104 -8.22 18.63 15.18
C SER A 104 -8.38 19.29 16.56
N LYS A 105 -9.41 20.13 16.71
CA LYS A 105 -9.67 20.92 17.93
C LYS A 105 -10.62 20.20 18.87
#